data_AF-A0A8H3X5K5-F1
#
_entry.id   AF-A0A8H3X5K5-F1
#
_cell.length_a   1.000
_cell.length_b   1.000
_cell.length_c   1.000
_cell.angle_alpha   90.00
_cell.angle_beta   90.00
_cell.angle_gamma   90.00
#
_symmetry.space_group_name_H-M   'P 1'
#
loop_
_entity.id
_entity.type
_entity.pdbx_description
1 polymer ?
#
loop_
_entity_poly.entity_id
_entity_poly.type
_entity_poly.pdbx_seq_one_letter_code
_entity_poly.pdbx_strand_id
1 'polypeptide(L)' 'MDSFIKTTTRKHGIQFYNYNEFINVEKMDDDGYGTTQKANCGLKVALKSLNVGHEEPLSGIYKR' A
#
# COMPACT_ATOMS: atom_id res chain seq x y z
N MET A 1 -9.99 14.60 -3.04
CA MET A 1 -8.93 14.24 -2.06
C MET A 1 -8.96 15.25 -0.93
N ASP A 2 -9.10 14.77 0.30
CA ASP A 2 -9.23 15.56 1.52
C ASP A 2 -8.09 16.59 1.68
N SER A 3 -8.43 17.80 2.14
CA SER A 3 -7.49 18.90 2.42
C SER A 3 -6.43 18.50 3.46
N PHE A 4 -6.82 17.70 4.45
CA PHE A 4 -5.90 17.19 5.47
C PHE A 4 -4.84 16.26 4.86
N ILE A 5 -5.26 15.32 4.02
CA ILE A 5 -4.36 14.35 3.37
C ILE A 5 -3.33 15.09 2.50
N LYS A 6 -3.76 16.08 1.71
CA LYS A 6 -2.84 16.88 0.87
C LYS A 6 -1.82 17.66 1.70
N THR A 7 -2.25 18.24 2.82
CA THR A 7 -1.36 19.04 3.68
C THR A 7 -0.32 18.17 4.38
N THR A 8 -0.77 17.05 4.96
CA THR A 8 0.10 16.11 5.68
C THR A 8 1.11 15.45 4.74
N THR A 9 0.67 15.00 3.56
CA THR A 9 1.59 14.40 2.58
C THR A 9 2.66 15.37 2.11
N ARG A 10 2.30 16.62 1.81
CA ARG A 10 3.27 17.66 1.46
C ARG A 10 4.26 17.95 2.59
N LYS A 11 3.79 18.03 3.84
CA LYS A 11 4.64 18.25 5.03
C LYS A 11 5.67 17.14 5.23
N HIS A 12 5.29 15.89 4.94
CA HIS A 12 6.14 14.72 5.14
C HIS A 12 6.89 14.28 3.87
N GLY A 13 6.86 15.07 2.79
CA GLY A 13 7.52 14.74 1.53
C GLY A 13 6.95 13.49 0.83
N ILE A 14 5.71 13.12 1.15
CA ILE A 14 5.02 11.99 0.52
C ILE A 14 4.50 12.46 -0.84
N GLN A 15 4.95 11.78 -1.89
CA GLN A 15 4.54 12.06 -3.26
C GLN A 15 3.39 11.16 -3.69
N PHE A 16 2.50 11.70 -4.51
CA PHE A 16 1.42 10.94 -5.13
C PHE A 16 1.86 10.55 -6.53
N TYR A 17 1.71 9.26 -6.84
CA TYR A 17 1.95 8.71 -8.16
C TYR A 17 0.64 8.17 -8.72
N ASN A 18 0.41 8.38 -10.01
CA ASN A 18 -0.68 7.71 -10.69
C ASN A 18 -0.30 6.24 -10.87
N TYR A 19 -1.19 5.32 -10.49
CA TYR A 19 -0.92 3.88 -10.60
C TYR A 19 -0.59 3.45 -12.04
N ASN A 20 -1.15 4.14 -13.03
CA ASN A 20 -0.92 3.86 -14.44
C ASN A 20 0.49 4.23 -14.93
N GLU A 21 1.29 4.92 -14.11
CA GLU A 21 2.71 5.21 -14.41
C GLU A 21 3.61 3.99 -14.14
N PHE A 22 3.13 3.00 -13.41
CA PHE A 22 3.88 1.77 -13.13
C PHE A 22 3.71 0.75 -14.26
N ILE A 23 4.82 0.18 -14.71
CA ILE A 23 4.87 -0.86 -15.75
C ILE A 23 5.48 -2.15 -15.19
N ASN A 24 5.32 -3.25 -15.93
CA ASN A 24 5.82 -4.58 -15.56
C ASN A 24 5.39 -4.99 -14.15
N VAL A 25 4.10 -4.79 -13.86
CA VAL A 25 3.50 -5.08 -12.57
C VAL A 25 3.33 -6.59 -12.44
N GLU A 26 4.00 -7.19 -11.46
CA GLU A 26 4.03 -8.63 -11.22
C GLU A 26 3.70 -8.91 -9.74
N LYS A 27 2.76 -9.83 -9.48
CA LYS A 27 2.43 -10.24 -8.11
C LYS A 27 3.61 -11.00 -7.51
N MET A 28 4.06 -10.58 -6.33
CA MET A 28 5.16 -11.22 -5.60
C MET A 28 4.66 -12.04 -4.43
N ASP A 29 3.71 -11.48 -3.68
CA ASP A 29 3.27 -12.08 -2.43
C ASP A 29 1.84 -11.68 -2.09
N ASP A 30 1.23 -12.47 -1.23
CA ASP A 30 -0.09 -12.24 -0.66
C ASP A 30 -0.04 -12.60 0.82
N ASP A 31 -0.26 -11.63 1.69
CA ASP A 31 -0.34 -11.85 3.12
C ASP A 31 -1.75 -11.52 3.64
N GLY A 32 -2.02 -11.82 4.92
CA GLY A 32 -3.32 -11.55 5.54
C GLY A 32 -3.73 -10.07 5.52
N TYR A 33 -2.81 -9.14 5.25
CA TYR A 33 -3.05 -7.70 5.20
C TYR A 33 -3.19 -7.17 3.77
N GLY A 34 -2.76 -7.94 2.77
CA GLY A 34 -3.00 -7.68 1.35
C GLY A 34 -1.84 -8.09 0.44
N THR A 35 -1.87 -7.60 -0.80
CA THR A 35 -0.96 -8.07 -1.86
C THR A 35 0.25 -7.17 -2.04
N THR A 36 1.40 -7.79 -2.30
CA THR A 36 2.63 -7.09 -2.69
C THR A 36 2.93 -7.40 -4.16
N GLN A 37 3.20 -6.35 -4.94
CA GLN A 37 3.54 -6.44 -6.35
C GLN A 37 4.88 -5.74 -6.60
N LYS A 38 5.68 -6.26 -7.52
CA LYS A 38 6.88 -5.58 -8.03
C LYS A 38 6.51 -4.81 -9.29
N ALA A 39 7.03 -3.59 -9.43
CA ALA A 39 6.82 -2.77 -10.62
C ALA A 39 8.03 -1.89 -10.95
N ASN A 40 7.96 -1.18 -12.08
CA ASN A 40 8.97 -0.21 -12.51
C ASN A 40 8.31 1.13 -12.88
N CYS A 41 8.91 2.24 -12.45
CA CYS A 41 8.54 3.62 -12.82
C CYS A 41 9.79 4.50 -13.09
N GLY A 42 10.81 3.92 -13.71
CA GLY A 42 12.17 4.49 -13.80
C GLY A 42 13.08 3.98 -12.67
N LEU A 43 12.50 3.40 -11.63
CA LEU A 43 13.16 2.66 -10.55
C LEU A 43 12.36 1.38 -10.26
N LYS A 44 13.02 0.35 -9.72
CA LYS A 44 12.32 -0.84 -9.21
C LYS A 44 11.66 -0.50 -7.88
N VAL A 45 10.36 -0.77 -7.78
CA VAL A 45 9.56 -0.47 -6.58
C VAL A 45 8.70 -1.67 -6.18
N ALA A 46 8.30 -1.68 -4.91
CA ALA A 46 7.27 -2.58 -4.40
C ALA A 46 5.97 -1.78 -4.19
N LEU A 47 4.87 -2.25 -4.78
CA LEU A 47 3.53 -1.72 -4.60
C LEU A 47 2.79 -2.63 -3.62
N LYS A 48 2.38 -2.09 -2.46
CA LYS A 48 1.60 -2.82 -1.47
C LYS A 48 0.15 -2.34 -1.53
N SER A 49 -0.78 -3.25 -1.77
CA SER A 49 -2.21 -3.01 -1.67
C SER A 49 -2.72 -3.60 -0.35
N LEU A 50 -3.53 -2.83 0.38
CA LEU A 50 -4.08 -3.25 1.67
C LEU A 50 -5.54 -3.67 1.52
N ASN A 51 -5.95 -4.72 2.24
CA ASN A 51 -7.33 -5.19 2.31
C ASN A 51 -8.14 -4.28 3.25
N VAL A 52 -8.55 -3.10 2.78
CA VAL A 52 -9.38 -2.18 3.56
C VAL A 52 -10.80 -2.73 3.64
N GLY A 53 -11.17 -3.33 4.78
CA GLY A 53 -12.49 -3.94 5.03
C GLY A 53 -12.45 -5.32 5.70
N HIS A 54 -11.28 -5.93 5.82
CA HIS A 54 -11.04 -7.17 6.59
C HIS A 54 -10.39 -6.83 7.94
N GLU A 55 -11.14 -6.17 8.83
CA GLU A 55 -10.75 -6.14 10.24
C GLU A 55 -11.09 -7.51 10.84
N GLU A 56 -10.14 -8.46 10.82
CA GLU A 56 -10.27 -9.62 11.70
C GLU A 56 -10.32 -9.10 13.14
N PRO A 57 -11.33 -9.45 13.96
CA PRO A 57 -11.33 -9.07 15.36
C PRO A 57 -10.04 -9.61 15.99
N LEU A 58 -9.35 -8.76 16.77
CA LEU A 58 -8.11 -9.06 17.51
C LEU A 58 -8.25 -10.17 18.57
N SER A 59 -9.20 -11.10 18.45
CA SER A 59 -9.51 -12.16 19.40
C SER A 59 -8.56 -13.36 19.35
N GLY A 60 -7.63 -13.41 18.39
CA GLY A 60 -6.73 -14.56 18.20
C GLY A 60 -5.36 -14.50 18.86
N ILE A 61 -4.86 -13.33 19.28
CA ILE A 61 -3.42 -13.15 19.58
C ILE A 61 -3.07 -13.26 21.08
N TYR A 62 -4.06 -13.36 21.98
CA TYR A 62 -3.80 -13.58 23.41
C TYR A 62 -4.45 -14.88 23.92
N LYS A 63 -3.79 -16.01 23.66
CA LYS A 63 -3.84 -17.16 24.58
C LYS A 63 -2.44 -17.37 25.15
N ARG A 64 -2.26 -16.94 26.41
CA ARG A 64 -1.17 -17.40 27.29
C ARG A 64 -1.50 -18.80 27.79
#